data_AF-A0A098BU90-F1
#
_entry.id   AF-A0A098BU90-F1
#
_cell.length_a   1.000
_cell.length_b   1.000
_cell.length_c   1.000
_cell.angle_alpha   90.00
_cell.angle_beta   90.00
_cell.angle_gamma   90.00
#
_symmetry.space_group_name_H-M   'P 1'
#
loop_
_entity.id
_entity.type
_entity.pdbx_description
1 polymer ?
#
loop_
_entity_poly.entity_id
_entity_poly.type
_entity_poly.pdbx_seq_one_letter_code
_entity_poly.pdbx_strand_id
1 'polypeptide(L)'
;MSRATVATVTRDVEYLEQAWPSLIALRIPGTARSWVENPRRAGTLSPEDQERLGKRGLQTPAPADIQVLDLIYSIATRAAEIAECLIDVVGPGAGHELPDVAASKDPMRWLATVRELVPAAHECDDKTAPWVAYLINPLVRQTARLLGDIRDGQVLNGICPWCSGRLSGDLIGQRTMQIHYPDPDEDDDEPLIICRGINCSPPRAMCGMRWRGHPAWTRREWDWLAKMLRDPDREIEKAG
;
A
#
# COMPACT_ATOMS: atom_id res chain seq x y z
N MET A 1 15.34 8.11 7.15
CA MET A 1 14.53 6.95 7.56
C MET A 1 14.78 6.75 9.03
N SER A 2 13.75 6.71 9.87
CA SER A 2 13.94 6.39 11.28
C SER A 2 14.57 5.01 11.42
N ARG A 3 15.44 4.82 12.41
CA ARG A 3 16.04 3.52 12.71
C ARG A 3 14.90 2.58 13.14
N ALA A 4 14.75 1.44 12.48
CA ALA A 4 13.70 0.50 12.84
C ALA A 4 13.88 0.05 14.29
N THR A 5 12.81 0.15 15.09
CA THR A 5 12.81 -0.28 16.49
C THR A 5 12.22 -1.68 16.60
N VAL A 6 12.56 -2.40 17.67
CA VAL A 6 11.93 -3.70 17.99
C VAL A 6 10.41 -3.58 17.98
N ALA A 7 9.86 -2.56 18.63
CA ALA A 7 8.41 -2.33 18.69
C ALA A 7 7.77 -2.16 17.31
N THR A 8 8.43 -1.43 16.39
CA THR A 8 7.94 -1.27 15.02
C THR A 8 7.97 -2.60 14.27
N VAL A 9 9.07 -3.35 14.37
CA VAL A 9 9.23 -4.64 13.69
C VAL A 9 8.23 -5.68 14.19
N THR A 10 8.05 -5.79 15.52
CA THR A 10 7.07 -6.70 16.13
C THR A 10 5.66 -6.39 15.61
N ARG A 11 5.28 -5.12 15.50
CA ARG A 11 3.99 -4.68 14.96
C ARG A 11 3.84 -5.02 13.47
N ASP A 12 4.89 -4.82 12.67
CA ASP A 12 4.88 -5.13 11.24
C ASP A 12 4.73 -6.64 10.98
N VAL A 13 5.39 -7.48 11.80
CA VAL A 13 5.24 -8.95 11.74
C VAL A 13 3.84 -9.37 12.18
N GLU A 14 3.34 -8.79 13.27
CA GLU A 14 1.98 -9.03 13.76
C GLU A 14 0.92 -8.66 12.71
N TYR A 15 1.11 -7.54 12.00
CA TYR A 15 0.24 -7.14 10.91
C TYR A 15 0.20 -8.20 9.80
N LEU A 16 1.35 -8.75 9.38
CA LEU A 16 1.39 -9.83 8.39
C LEU A 16 0.71 -11.11 8.91
N GLU A 17 0.87 -11.45 10.19
CA GLU A 17 0.22 -12.58 10.85
C GLU A 17 -1.32 -12.42 10.79
N GLN A 18 -1.84 -11.26 11.17
CA GLN A 18 -3.27 -10.95 11.20
C GLN A 18 -3.88 -10.80 9.80
N ALA A 19 -3.11 -10.28 8.83
CA ALA A 19 -3.53 -10.10 7.44
C ALA A 19 -3.60 -11.42 6.64
N TRP A 20 -2.95 -12.48 7.13
CA TRP A 20 -2.80 -13.74 6.41
C TRP A 20 -4.12 -14.39 5.95
N PRO A 21 -5.17 -14.53 6.80
CA PRO A 21 -6.43 -15.13 6.38
C PRO A 21 -7.09 -14.35 5.22
N SER A 22 -7.00 -13.02 5.26
CA SER A 22 -7.52 -12.13 4.21
C SER A 22 -6.75 -12.29 2.90
N LEU A 23 -5.41 -12.38 2.95
CA LEU A 23 -4.58 -12.65 1.77
C LEU A 23 -4.90 -14.02 1.14
N ILE A 24 -5.10 -15.06 1.95
CA ILE A 24 -5.46 -16.38 1.45
C ILE A 24 -6.84 -16.37 0.79
N ALA A 25 -7.81 -15.62 1.32
CA ALA A 25 -9.11 -15.48 0.68
C ALA A 25 -9.00 -14.85 -0.73
N LEU A 26 -8.04 -13.95 -0.94
CA LEU A 26 -7.76 -13.34 -2.26
C LEU A 26 -7.16 -14.30 -3.29
N ARG A 27 -6.69 -15.48 -2.87
CA ARG A 27 -6.25 -16.55 -3.79
C ARG A 27 -7.40 -17.08 -4.63
N ILE A 28 -8.63 -17.00 -4.13
CA ILE A 28 -9.81 -17.53 -4.82
C ILE A 28 -10.24 -16.52 -5.90
N PRO A 29 -10.28 -16.92 -7.18
CA PRO A 29 -10.86 -16.12 -8.26
C PRO A 29 -12.24 -15.57 -7.91
N GLY A 30 -12.44 -14.26 -8.02
CA GLY A 30 -13.74 -13.62 -7.80
C GLY A 30 -14.07 -13.25 -6.35
N THR A 31 -13.17 -13.44 -5.38
CA THR A 31 -13.33 -12.90 -4.02
C THR A 31 -13.48 -11.38 -4.06
N ALA A 32 -14.54 -10.86 -3.45
CA ALA A 32 -14.75 -9.44 -3.27
C ALA A 32 -13.60 -8.85 -2.44
N ARG A 33 -12.82 -7.95 -3.02
CA ARG A 33 -11.80 -7.18 -2.29
C ARG A 33 -12.52 -6.09 -1.50
N SER A 34 -12.00 -5.74 -0.32
CA SER A 34 -12.22 -4.40 0.24
C SER A 34 -11.98 -3.38 -0.88
N TRP A 35 -12.81 -2.33 -0.97
CA TRP A 35 -12.71 -1.41 -2.09
C TRP A 35 -11.33 -0.75 -2.08
N VAL A 36 -10.47 -1.18 -2.99
CA VAL A 36 -9.16 -0.58 -3.28
C VAL A 36 -9.24 -0.10 -4.70
N GLU A 37 -9.05 1.21 -4.90
CA GLU A 37 -8.81 1.73 -6.23
C GLU A 37 -7.43 1.21 -6.66
N ASN A 38 -7.40 0.07 -7.37
CA ASN A 38 -6.18 -0.43 -7.97
C ASN A 38 -5.71 0.60 -9.01
N PRO A 39 -4.56 1.28 -8.82
CA PRO A 39 -4.01 2.07 -9.89
C PRO A 39 -3.62 1.09 -10.99
N ARG A 40 -4.45 1.00 -12.05
CA ARG A 40 -4.10 0.25 -13.25
C ARG A 40 -2.70 0.73 -13.66
N ARG A 41 -1.75 -0.21 -13.77
CA ARG A 41 -0.35 0.07 -14.12
C ARG A 41 -0.32 1.09 -15.25
N ALA A 42 0.58 2.08 -15.12
CA ALA A 42 0.82 3.11 -16.11
C ALA A 42 0.76 2.53 -17.53
N GLY A 43 -0.26 2.95 -18.26
CA GLY A 43 -0.59 2.44 -19.58
C GLY A 43 -1.95 3.01 -19.96
N THR A 44 -1.93 3.96 -20.89
CA THR A 44 -3.10 4.50 -21.56
C THR A 44 -4.02 3.35 -21.97
N LEU A 45 -5.32 3.44 -21.67
CA LEU A 45 -6.29 2.43 -22.13
C LEU A 45 -6.19 2.33 -23.64
N SER A 46 -6.02 1.10 -24.16
CA SER A 46 -6.08 0.89 -25.60
C SER A 46 -7.51 1.22 -26.09
N PRO A 47 -7.69 1.66 -27.35
CA PRO A 47 -9.02 1.90 -27.92
C PRO A 47 -9.93 0.67 -27.84
N GLU A 48 -9.36 -0.54 -27.94
CA GLU A 48 -10.08 -1.80 -27.81
C GLU A 48 -10.59 -2.04 -26.37
N ASP A 49 -9.83 -1.63 -25.35
CA ASP A 49 -10.27 -1.72 -23.95
C ASP A 49 -11.41 -0.75 -23.63
N GLN A 50 -11.46 0.40 -24.31
CA GLN A 50 -12.58 1.34 -24.20
C GLN A 50 -13.86 0.76 -24.84
N GLU A 51 -13.74 0.06 -25.96
CA GLU A 51 -14.88 -0.56 -26.65
C GLU A 51 -15.41 -1.80 -25.91
N ARG A 52 -14.51 -2.56 -25.27
CA ARG A 52 -14.87 -3.76 -24.47
C ARG A 52 -15.69 -3.43 -23.23
N LEU A 53 -15.53 -2.22 -22.66
CA LEU A 53 -16.33 -1.74 -21.54
C LEU A 53 -17.80 -1.45 -21.93
N GLY A 54 -18.13 -1.40 -23.23
CA GLY A 54 -19.48 -1.17 -23.74
C GLY A 54 -20.34 -2.42 -23.95
N LYS A 55 -19.80 -3.65 -23.85
CA LYS A 55 -20.56 -4.87 -24.16
C LYS A 55 -20.52 -5.89 -23.02
N ARG A 56 -21.71 -6.19 -22.47
CA ARG A 56 -21.99 -7.25 -21.49
C ARG A 56 -21.64 -8.62 -22.09
N GLY A 57 -20.43 -9.11 -21.81
CA GLY A 57 -20.07 -10.53 -21.92
C GLY A 57 -19.96 -11.13 -20.51
N LEU A 58 -20.40 -12.38 -20.34
CA LEU A 58 -20.30 -13.13 -19.08
C LEU A 58 -18.88 -13.00 -18.50
N GLN A 59 -18.77 -12.48 -17.28
CA GLN A 59 -17.48 -12.42 -16.61
C GLN A 59 -17.07 -13.83 -16.21
N THR A 60 -16.13 -14.42 -16.95
CA THR A 60 -15.35 -15.53 -16.40
C THR A 60 -14.56 -14.99 -15.21
N PRO A 61 -14.56 -15.67 -14.04
CA PRO A 61 -13.78 -15.22 -12.90
C PRO A 61 -12.31 -15.15 -13.33
N ALA A 62 -11.72 -13.96 -13.19
CA ALA A 62 -10.33 -13.75 -13.56
C ALA A 62 -9.44 -14.79 -12.84
N PRO A 63 -8.47 -15.42 -13.52
CA PRO A 63 -7.54 -16.34 -12.86
C PRO A 63 -6.92 -15.68 -11.62
N ALA A 64 -6.62 -16.48 -10.59
CA ALA A 64 -6.07 -15.99 -9.33
C ALA A 64 -4.92 -15.02 -9.62
N ASP A 65 -4.98 -13.85 -8.98
CA ASP A 65 -4.04 -12.76 -9.26
C ASP A 65 -2.62 -13.23 -8.94
N ILE A 66 -1.76 -13.34 -9.96
CA ILE A 66 -0.39 -13.82 -9.83
C ILE A 66 0.37 -13.03 -8.76
N GLN A 67 0.04 -11.75 -8.58
CA GLN A 67 0.65 -10.91 -7.55
C GLN A 67 0.28 -11.34 -6.14
N VAL A 68 -0.94 -11.86 -5.93
CA VAL A 68 -1.39 -12.40 -4.64
C VAL A 68 -0.63 -13.70 -4.34
N LEU A 69 -0.48 -14.58 -5.33
CA LEU A 69 0.26 -15.83 -5.17
C LEU A 69 1.74 -15.59 -4.87
N ASP A 70 2.36 -14.64 -5.57
CA ASP A 70 3.77 -14.26 -5.38
C ASP A 70 4.00 -13.63 -4.00
N LEU A 71 3.06 -12.81 -3.52
CA LEU A 71 3.12 -12.24 -2.17
C LEU A 71 2.97 -13.32 -1.09
N ILE A 72 1.99 -14.23 -1.23
CA ILE A 72 1.79 -15.37 -0.32
C ILE A 72 3.09 -16.19 -0.21
N TYR A 73 3.69 -16.52 -1.35
CA TYR A 73 4.95 -17.25 -1.40
C TYR A 73 6.08 -16.46 -0.71
N SER A 74 6.21 -15.17 -1.03
CA SER A 74 7.25 -14.31 -0.46
C SER A 74 7.14 -14.18 1.06
N ILE A 75 5.92 -14.05 1.61
CA ILE A 75 5.69 -14.02 3.06
C ILE A 75 6.11 -15.35 3.70
N ALA A 76 5.69 -16.48 3.15
CA ALA A 76 6.03 -17.78 3.71
C ALA A 76 7.54 -18.05 3.70
N THR A 77 8.22 -17.72 2.59
CA THR A 77 9.68 -17.87 2.47
C THR A 77 10.41 -16.95 3.45
N ARG A 78 10.03 -15.67 3.54
CA ARG A 78 10.68 -14.73 4.47
C ARG A 78 10.42 -15.07 5.93
N ALA A 79 9.23 -15.56 6.28
CA ALA A 79 8.95 -16.00 7.64
C ALA A 79 9.88 -17.15 8.07
N ALA A 80 10.15 -18.11 7.17
CA ALA A 80 11.10 -19.20 7.41
C ALA A 80 12.54 -18.69 7.59
N GLU A 81 13.04 -17.96 6.59
CA GLU A 81 14.41 -17.44 6.58
C GLU A 81 14.71 -16.56 7.81
N ILE A 82 13.74 -15.74 8.21
CA ILE A 82 13.90 -14.88 9.39
C ILE A 82 13.91 -15.73 10.66
N ALA A 83 12.95 -16.62 10.87
CA ALA A 83 12.89 -17.43 12.09
C ALA A 83 14.14 -18.30 12.27
N GLU A 84 14.61 -18.94 11.20
CA GLU A 84 15.85 -19.75 11.19
C GLU A 84 17.08 -18.91 11.56
N CYS A 85 17.19 -17.69 11.03
CA CYS A 85 18.30 -16.82 11.39
C CYS A 85 18.19 -16.33 12.84
N LEU A 86 16.99 -15.99 13.31
CA LEU A 86 16.79 -15.50 14.68
C LEU A 86 17.06 -16.58 15.73
N ILE A 87 16.67 -17.83 15.48
CA ILE A 87 16.96 -18.92 16.43
C ILE A 87 18.46 -19.20 16.54
N ASP A 88 19.21 -19.06 15.43
CA ASP A 88 20.67 -19.15 15.45
C ASP A 88 21.33 -18.00 16.23
N VAL A 89 20.76 -16.79 16.16
CA VAL A 89 21.24 -15.61 16.91
C VAL A 89 20.98 -15.75 18.42
N VAL A 90 19.80 -16.22 18.82
CA VAL A 90 19.42 -16.40 20.23
C VAL A 90 20.13 -17.62 20.85
N GLY A 91 20.34 -18.67 20.04
CA GLY A 91 21.02 -19.89 20.44
C GLY A 91 20.14 -20.91 21.17
N PRO A 92 20.60 -22.18 21.27
CA PRO A 92 19.80 -23.33 21.72
C PRO A 92 19.47 -23.37 23.23
N GLY A 93 19.80 -22.34 24.00
CA GLY A 93 19.61 -22.29 25.45
C GLY A 93 18.34 -21.59 25.94
N ALA A 94 17.61 -20.91 25.03
CA ALA A 94 16.48 -20.06 25.39
C ALA A 94 15.12 -20.77 25.38
N GLY A 95 15.07 -22.06 25.01
CA GLY A 95 13.82 -22.83 24.99
C GLY A 95 12.88 -22.49 23.82
N HIS A 96 13.35 -21.71 22.84
CA HIS A 96 12.61 -21.47 21.61
C HIS A 96 12.87 -22.58 20.60
N GLU A 97 11.82 -23.01 19.91
CA GLU A 97 11.89 -24.04 18.86
C GLU A 97 11.20 -23.51 17.59
N LEU A 98 11.73 -23.92 16.43
CA LEU A 98 11.05 -23.65 15.17
C LEU A 98 9.78 -24.52 15.05
N PRO A 99 8.74 -24.04 14.36
CA PRO A 99 7.54 -24.84 14.12
C PRO A 99 7.86 -26.18 13.43
N ASP A 100 7.14 -27.22 13.85
CA ASP A 100 7.20 -28.58 13.31
C ASP A 100 6.66 -28.70 11.87
N VAL A 101 5.81 -27.75 11.48
CA VAL A 101 5.19 -27.67 10.16
C VAL A 101 5.95 -26.66 9.31
N ALA A 102 6.26 -27.01 8.06
CA ALA A 102 6.92 -26.10 7.11
C ALA A 102 6.16 -24.78 6.91
N ALA A 103 6.89 -23.67 6.75
CA ALA A 103 6.30 -22.34 6.56
C ALA A 103 5.39 -22.23 5.34
N SER A 104 5.62 -23.03 4.29
CA SER A 104 4.74 -23.08 3.12
C SER A 104 3.34 -23.64 3.41
N LYS A 105 3.18 -24.36 4.53
CA LYS A 105 1.90 -24.92 4.99
C LYS A 105 1.23 -24.06 6.05
N ASP A 106 2.00 -23.52 6.99
CA ASP A 106 1.49 -22.69 8.09
C ASP A 106 2.44 -21.52 8.40
N PRO A 107 2.49 -20.48 7.57
CA PRO A 107 3.41 -19.36 7.77
C PRO A 107 3.00 -18.46 8.94
N MET A 108 1.76 -18.54 9.44
CA MET A 108 1.34 -17.78 10.62
C MET A 108 2.12 -18.20 11.86
N ARG A 109 2.33 -19.52 12.07
CA ARG A 109 3.19 -20.01 13.16
C ARG A 109 4.61 -19.49 13.05
N TRP A 110 5.16 -19.44 11.84
CA TRP A 110 6.50 -18.92 11.62
C TRP A 110 6.58 -17.41 11.87
N LEU A 111 5.60 -16.63 11.43
CA LEU A 111 5.51 -15.19 11.76
C LEU A 111 5.37 -14.96 13.27
N ALA A 112 4.60 -15.78 13.98
CA ALA A 112 4.48 -15.73 15.44
C ALA A 112 5.83 -16.03 16.12
N THR A 113 6.56 -17.06 15.66
CA THR A 113 7.93 -17.35 16.12
C THR A 113 8.88 -16.19 15.87
N VAL A 114 8.82 -15.55 14.70
CA VAL A 114 9.60 -14.33 14.43
C VAL A 114 9.25 -13.23 15.43
N ARG A 115 7.96 -12.97 15.64
CA ARG A 115 7.46 -11.94 16.56
C ARG A 115 7.96 -12.15 17.99
N GLU A 116 8.03 -13.39 18.44
CA GLU A 116 8.54 -13.79 19.76
C GLU A 116 10.06 -13.65 19.87
N LEU A 117 10.81 -14.03 18.83
CA LEU A 117 12.27 -14.06 18.85
C LEU A 117 12.93 -12.70 18.64
N VAL A 118 12.30 -11.77 17.91
CA VAL A 118 12.89 -10.46 17.55
C VAL A 118 13.43 -9.69 18.77
N PRO A 119 12.73 -9.58 19.92
CA PRO A 119 13.26 -8.88 21.09
C PRO A 119 14.53 -9.53 21.64
N ALA A 120 14.52 -10.84 21.89
CA ALA A 120 15.67 -11.56 22.43
C ALA A 120 16.87 -11.53 21.47
N ALA A 121 16.62 -11.75 20.18
CA ALA A 121 17.65 -11.68 19.14
C ALA A 121 18.23 -10.26 18.98
N HIS A 122 17.45 -9.22 19.25
CA HIS A 122 17.94 -7.84 19.25
C HIS A 122 18.80 -7.50 20.46
N GLU A 123 18.53 -8.12 21.63
CA GLU A 123 19.41 -8.02 22.79
C GLU A 123 20.77 -8.69 22.53
N CYS A 124 20.80 -9.76 21.74
CA CYS A 124 22.03 -10.42 21.29
C CYS A 124 22.77 -9.62 20.19
N ASP A 125 22.04 -9.06 19.21
CA ASP A 125 22.58 -8.25 18.11
C ASP A 125 21.67 -7.05 17.78
N ASP A 126 22.19 -5.83 17.98
CA ASP A 126 21.47 -4.58 17.74
C ASP A 126 21.14 -4.33 16.25
N LYS A 127 21.66 -5.15 15.33
CA LYS A 127 21.36 -5.11 13.89
C LYS A 127 20.16 -5.97 13.52
N THR A 128 19.68 -6.83 14.41
CA THR A 128 18.55 -7.73 14.18
C THR A 128 17.30 -6.97 13.72
N ALA A 129 16.82 -5.99 14.50
CA ALA A 129 15.61 -5.25 14.15
C ALA A 129 15.73 -4.51 12.79
N PRO A 130 16.81 -3.77 12.49
CA PRO A 130 17.03 -3.21 11.15
C PRO A 130 17.02 -4.24 10.01
N TRP A 131 17.64 -5.41 10.22
CA TRP A 131 17.69 -6.48 9.22
C TRP A 131 16.32 -7.10 8.95
N VAL A 132 15.57 -7.44 10.01
CA VAL A 132 14.21 -7.95 9.89
C VAL A 132 13.32 -6.92 9.20
N ALA A 133 13.38 -5.65 9.62
CA ALA A 133 12.63 -4.56 9.01
C ALA A 133 12.90 -4.45 7.50
N TYR A 134 14.16 -4.59 7.06
CA TYR A 134 14.51 -4.54 5.65
C TYR A 134 13.81 -5.64 4.83
N LEU A 135 13.68 -6.84 5.40
CA LEU A 135 13.05 -7.99 4.74
C LEU A 135 11.52 -7.90 4.72
N ILE A 136 10.88 -7.45 5.81
CA ILE A 136 9.42 -7.47 5.94
C ILE A 136 8.73 -6.21 5.39
N ASN A 137 9.39 -5.04 5.41
CA ASN A 137 8.79 -3.77 5.00
C ASN A 137 8.15 -3.79 3.59
N PRO A 138 8.81 -4.38 2.56
CA PRO A 138 8.18 -4.50 1.25
C PRO A 138 6.91 -5.35 1.28
N LEU A 139 6.88 -6.42 2.08
CA LEU A 139 5.76 -7.34 2.20
C LEU A 139 4.57 -6.68 2.92
N VAL A 140 4.84 -5.95 4.00
CA VAL A 140 3.84 -5.15 4.73
C VAL A 140 3.17 -4.15 3.77
N ARG A 141 3.97 -3.40 3.00
CA ARG A 141 3.44 -2.42 2.04
C ARG A 141 2.63 -3.05 0.93
N GLN A 142 3.05 -4.20 0.40
CA GLN A 142 2.32 -4.91 -0.64
C GLN A 142 1.02 -5.50 -0.10
N THR A 143 1.04 -6.06 1.11
CA THR A 143 -0.13 -6.58 1.81
C THR A 143 -1.15 -5.47 2.06
N ALA A 144 -0.71 -4.34 2.65
CA ALA A 144 -1.57 -3.20 2.90
C ALA A 144 -2.18 -2.62 1.62
N ARG A 145 -1.44 -2.63 0.50
CA ARG A 145 -1.98 -2.24 -0.83
C ARG A 145 -3.09 -3.17 -1.28
N LEU A 146 -2.87 -4.47 -1.18
CA LEU A 146 -3.82 -5.46 -1.67
C LEU A 146 -5.09 -5.54 -0.81
N LEU A 147 -4.95 -5.35 0.50
CA LEU A 147 -6.05 -5.35 1.46
C LEU A 147 -6.74 -4.00 1.59
N GLY A 148 -6.18 -2.94 0.99
CA GLY A 148 -6.76 -1.60 1.12
C GLY A 148 -6.50 -0.94 2.45
N ASP A 149 -5.62 -1.51 3.28
CA ASP A 149 -5.18 -0.95 4.55
C ASP A 149 -4.26 0.27 4.35
N ILE A 150 -3.91 0.61 3.10
CA ILE A 150 -3.31 1.91 2.78
C ILE A 150 -4.34 3.02 3.04
N ARG A 151 -4.20 3.62 4.23
CA ARG A 151 -4.82 4.89 4.59
C ARG A 151 -4.16 6.05 3.81
N ASP A 152 -2.83 6.16 3.81
CA ASP A 152 -2.06 7.25 3.14
C ASP A 152 -1.30 6.80 1.88
N GLY A 153 -1.35 7.59 0.82
CA GLY A 153 -0.60 7.40 -0.42
C GLY A 153 -1.39 6.72 -1.53
N GLN A 154 -2.69 6.49 -1.32
CA GLN A 154 -3.57 5.94 -2.35
C GLN A 154 -3.64 6.92 -3.53
N VAL A 155 -3.17 6.48 -4.69
CA VAL A 155 -3.16 7.26 -5.94
C VAL A 155 -4.55 7.26 -6.54
N LEU A 156 -5.10 8.45 -6.80
CA LEU A 156 -6.40 8.63 -7.42
C LEU A 156 -6.35 8.38 -8.93
N ASN A 157 -7.44 7.90 -9.53
CA ASN A 157 -7.49 7.65 -10.98
C ASN A 157 -7.54 8.91 -11.85
N GLY A 158 -7.94 10.06 -11.29
CA GLY A 158 -8.03 11.32 -12.02
C GLY A 158 -6.68 11.93 -12.39
N ILE A 159 -6.63 12.61 -13.55
CA ILE A 159 -5.47 13.42 -13.96
C ILE A 159 -5.69 14.85 -13.45
N CYS A 160 -4.69 15.38 -12.75
CA CYS A 160 -4.74 16.75 -12.26
C CYS A 160 -4.86 17.74 -13.43
N PRO A 161 -5.89 18.62 -13.46
CA PRO A 161 -6.11 19.53 -14.58
C PRO A 161 -5.04 20.64 -14.66
N TRP A 162 -4.44 21.03 -13.52
CA TRP A 162 -3.50 22.15 -13.47
C TRP A 162 -2.07 21.79 -13.88
N CYS A 163 -1.60 20.58 -13.56
CA CYS A 163 -0.28 20.13 -14.00
C CYS A 163 -0.34 19.13 -15.16
N SER A 164 -1.56 18.78 -15.61
CA SER A 164 -1.82 17.75 -16.61
C SER A 164 -1.17 16.40 -16.28
N GLY A 165 -0.97 16.10 -15.00
CA GLY A 165 -0.31 14.86 -14.58
C GLY A 165 1.20 14.82 -14.84
N ARG A 166 1.90 15.95 -14.76
CA ARG A 166 3.35 16.01 -14.95
C ARG A 166 4.12 15.56 -13.70
N LEU A 167 4.99 14.57 -13.86
CA LEU A 167 5.97 14.10 -12.87
C LEU A 167 7.40 14.24 -13.44
N SER A 168 8.43 13.93 -12.66
CA SER A 168 9.83 14.02 -13.11
C SER A 168 10.05 13.18 -14.38
N GLY A 169 10.32 13.85 -15.50
CA GLY A 169 10.40 13.27 -16.84
C GLY A 169 9.52 14.02 -17.85
N ASP A 170 9.53 13.60 -19.11
CA ASP A 170 8.79 14.27 -20.21
C ASP A 170 7.37 13.73 -20.42
N LEU A 171 6.91 12.81 -19.56
CA LEU A 171 5.60 12.15 -19.70
C LEU A 171 4.49 12.98 -19.02
N ILE A 172 3.44 13.28 -19.79
CA ILE A 172 2.21 13.96 -19.34
C ILE A 172 1.10 12.91 -19.14
N GLY A 173 0.10 13.21 -18.32
CA GLY A 173 -1.03 12.33 -18.07
C GLY A 173 -0.79 11.29 -16.98
N GLN A 174 0.20 11.50 -16.11
CA GLN A 174 0.41 10.64 -14.94
C GLN A 174 -0.54 10.99 -13.80
N ARG A 175 -0.87 9.99 -12.98
CA ARG A 175 -1.68 10.17 -11.79
C ARG A 175 -0.82 10.77 -10.68
N THR A 176 -1.04 12.06 -10.43
CA THR A 176 -0.24 12.88 -9.52
C THR A 176 -0.91 13.13 -8.18
N MET A 177 -2.19 12.81 -8.06
CA MET A 177 -2.98 13.06 -6.84
C MET A 177 -3.03 11.82 -5.97
N GLN A 178 -2.85 12.02 -4.68
CA GLN A 178 -2.79 10.95 -3.68
C GLN A 178 -3.57 11.36 -2.44
N ILE A 179 -4.26 10.42 -1.80
CA ILE A 179 -4.78 10.60 -0.44
C ILE A 179 -3.57 10.69 0.50
N HIS A 180 -3.61 11.57 1.48
CA HIS A 180 -2.59 11.77 2.49
C HIS A 180 -3.17 12.04 3.86
N TYR A 181 -2.65 11.38 4.88
CA TYR A 181 -2.97 11.61 6.29
C TYR A 181 -1.76 12.32 6.92
N PRO A 182 -1.88 13.62 7.23
CA PRO A 182 -0.83 14.40 7.91
C PRO A 182 -0.16 13.73 9.10
N ASP A 183 -0.93 13.03 9.93
CA ASP A 183 -0.47 12.21 11.05
C ASP A 183 -1.08 10.80 10.96
N PRO A 184 -0.34 9.81 10.44
CA PRO A 184 -0.86 8.46 10.27
C PRO A 184 -1.05 7.70 11.59
N ASP A 185 -0.50 8.19 12.70
CA ASP A 185 -0.60 7.56 14.02
C ASP A 185 -1.81 8.08 14.82
N GLU A 186 -2.54 9.10 14.31
CA GLU A 186 -3.73 9.67 14.94
C GLU A 186 -5.03 9.18 14.25
N ASP A 187 -5.90 8.53 15.01
CA ASP A 187 -7.12 7.93 14.46
C ASP A 187 -8.12 8.96 13.90
N ASP A 188 -8.14 10.16 14.47
CA ASP A 188 -9.03 11.27 14.08
C ASP A 188 -8.46 12.17 12.98
N ASP A 189 -7.27 11.87 12.45
CA ASP A 189 -6.65 12.69 11.42
C ASP A 189 -7.49 12.69 10.12
N GLU A 190 -7.76 13.91 9.62
CA GLU A 190 -8.59 14.11 8.43
C GLU A 190 -7.74 13.98 7.15
N PRO A 191 -8.15 13.12 6.19
CA PRO A 191 -7.39 12.94 4.97
C PRO A 191 -7.42 14.17 4.07
N LEU A 192 -6.28 14.40 3.44
CA LEU A 192 -6.08 15.37 2.36
C LEU A 192 -5.92 14.64 1.04
N ILE A 193 -6.36 15.24 -0.07
CA ILE A 193 -5.86 14.85 -1.39
C ILE A 193 -4.73 15.81 -1.73
N ILE A 194 -3.52 15.31 -1.96
CA ILE A 194 -2.35 16.11 -2.32
C ILE A 194 -1.96 15.87 -3.79
N CYS A 195 -1.64 16.94 -4.53
CA CYS A 195 -1.08 16.82 -5.87
C CYS A 195 0.45 16.93 -5.83
N ARG A 196 1.14 15.82 -6.13
CA ARG A 196 2.61 15.75 -6.21
C ARG A 196 3.17 16.06 -7.59
N GLY A 197 2.35 16.61 -8.48
CA GLY A 197 2.79 17.01 -9.81
C GLY A 197 3.76 18.19 -9.79
N ILE A 198 4.67 18.23 -10.76
CA ILE A 198 5.64 19.32 -10.90
C ILE A 198 4.94 20.60 -11.36
N ASN A 199 5.30 21.72 -10.75
CA ASN A 199 4.75 23.06 -11.03
C ASN A 199 3.21 23.13 -10.94
N CYS A 200 2.60 22.27 -10.12
CA CYS A 200 1.16 22.31 -9.89
C CYS A 200 0.80 23.54 -9.04
N SER A 201 0.09 24.49 -9.67
CA SER A 201 -0.31 25.75 -9.03
C SER A 201 -1.76 26.10 -9.39
N PRO A 202 -2.75 25.40 -8.80
CA PRO A 202 -4.15 25.80 -8.93
C PRO A 202 -4.39 27.22 -8.41
N PRO A 203 -5.36 27.97 -8.98
CA PRO A 203 -5.79 29.25 -8.44
C PRO A 203 -6.28 29.12 -6.99
N ARG A 204 -6.10 30.15 -6.17
CA ARG A 204 -6.53 30.14 -4.75
C ARG A 204 -8.02 29.85 -4.57
N ALA A 205 -8.87 30.29 -5.50
CA ALA A 205 -10.30 30.01 -5.47
C ALA A 205 -10.62 28.50 -5.61
N MET A 206 -9.69 27.72 -6.17
CA MET A 206 -9.85 26.30 -6.47
C MET A 206 -9.07 25.38 -5.52
N CYS A 207 -8.17 25.96 -4.73
CA CYS A 207 -7.35 25.25 -3.77
C CYS A 207 -6.84 26.25 -2.73
N GLY A 208 -7.50 26.28 -1.58
CA GLY A 208 -7.15 27.17 -0.48
C GLY A 208 -5.97 26.67 0.37
N MET A 209 -5.70 25.36 0.33
CA MET A 209 -4.73 24.70 1.20
C MET A 209 -3.50 24.22 0.44
N ARG A 210 -2.34 24.29 1.11
CA ARG A 210 -1.11 23.64 0.65
C ARG A 210 -0.50 22.82 1.77
N TRP A 211 -0.08 21.61 1.44
CA TRP A 211 0.65 20.73 2.34
C TRP A 211 2.10 20.59 1.86
N ARG A 212 3.06 21.05 2.68
CA ARG A 212 4.51 21.05 2.34
C ARG A 212 4.82 21.58 0.94
N GLY A 213 4.14 22.66 0.52
CA GLY A 213 4.32 23.30 -0.78
C GLY A 213 3.50 22.70 -1.93
N HIS A 214 2.84 21.56 -1.73
CA HIS A 214 1.96 20.94 -2.70
C HIS A 214 0.50 21.37 -2.52
N PRO A 215 -0.28 21.54 -3.60
CA PRO A 215 -1.73 21.75 -3.51
C PRO A 215 -2.41 20.61 -2.76
N ALA A 216 -3.31 20.94 -1.84
CA ALA A 216 -4.02 19.99 -1.00
C ALA A 216 -5.52 20.33 -0.94
N TRP A 217 -6.37 19.30 -0.89
CA TRP A 217 -7.82 19.43 -0.73
C TRP A 217 -8.28 18.61 0.48
N THR A 218 -8.96 19.27 1.39
CA THR A 218 -9.60 18.67 2.57
C THR A 218 -10.78 17.80 2.16
N ARG A 219 -11.22 16.91 3.04
CA ARG A 219 -12.37 16.02 2.80
C ARG A 219 -13.63 16.76 2.34
N ARG A 220 -13.85 17.99 2.82
CA ARG A 220 -15.00 18.85 2.44
C ARG A 220 -14.98 19.27 0.97
N GLU A 221 -13.79 19.32 0.36
CA GLU A 221 -13.57 19.76 -1.02
C GLU A 221 -13.59 18.58 -2.01
N TRP A 222 -13.64 17.33 -1.53
CA TRP A 222 -13.50 16.14 -2.38
C TRP A 222 -14.64 15.98 -3.39
N ASP A 223 -15.89 16.24 -2.99
CA ASP A 223 -17.03 16.18 -3.90
C ASP A 223 -16.93 17.21 -5.03
N TRP A 224 -16.40 18.39 -4.71
CA TRP A 224 -16.12 19.42 -5.70
C TRP A 224 -14.96 19.01 -6.61
N LEU A 225 -13.85 18.52 -6.03
CA LEU A 225 -12.69 18.06 -6.79
C LEU A 225 -13.08 16.91 -7.72
N ALA A 226 -13.91 15.98 -7.28
CA ALA A 226 -14.42 14.89 -8.10
C ALA A 226 -15.24 15.38 -9.32
N LYS A 227 -15.99 16.48 -9.17
CA LYS A 227 -16.68 17.13 -10.30
C LYS A 227 -15.69 17.79 -11.25
N MET A 228 -14.73 18.55 -10.71
CA MET A 228 -13.65 19.18 -11.47
C MET A 228 -12.84 18.16 -12.29
N LEU A 229 -12.58 16.97 -11.73
CA LEU A 229 -11.85 15.91 -12.44
C LEU A 229 -12.67 15.21 -13.54
N ARG A 230 -14.00 15.28 -13.49
CA ARG A 230 -14.88 14.73 -14.54
C ARG A 230 -15.09 15.72 -15.67
N ASP A 231 -15.20 17.01 -15.35
CA ASP A 231 -15.55 18.08 -16.29
C ASP A 231 -14.80 19.37 -15.91
N PRO A 232 -13.49 19.46 -16.22
CA PRO A 232 -12.64 20.56 -15.78
C PRO A 232 -13.02 21.89 -16.46
N ASP A 233 -13.40 21.86 -17.74
CA ASP A 233 -13.73 23.08 -18.50
C ASP A 233 -14.92 23.80 -17.87
N ARG A 234 -15.98 23.05 -17.55
CA ARG A 234 -17.19 23.58 -16.93
C ARG A 234 -16.95 24.18 -15.55
N GLU A 235 -16.13 23.54 -14.74
CA GLU A 235 -15.90 24.00 -13.36
C GLU A 235 -14.89 25.15 -13.31
N ILE A 236 -13.95 25.24 -14.26
CA ILE A 236 -13.07 26.40 -14.42
C ILE A 236 -13.88 27.63 -14.85
N GLU A 237 -14.80 27.49 -15.81
CA GLU A 237 -15.69 28.58 -16.25
C GLU A 237 -16.58 29.13 -15.13
N LYS A 238 -17.02 28.30 -14.18
CA LYS A 238 -17.85 28.73 -13.05
C LYS A 238 -17.11 29.54 -11.99
N ALA A 239 -15.78 29.43 -11.93
CA ALA A 239 -14.97 30.06 -10.89
C ALA A 239 -14.13 31.24 -11.40
N GLY A 240 -14.10 31.46 -12.72
CA GLY A 240 -13.62 32.69 -13.33
C GLY A 240 -14.66 33.80 -13.24
#